data_AF-A0A9C7PP35-F1
#
_entry.id   AF-A0A9C7PP35-F1
#
_cell.length_a   1.000
_cell.length_b   1.000
_cell.length_c   1.000
_cell.angle_alpha   90.00
_cell.angle_beta   90.00
_cell.angle_gamma   90.00
#
_symmetry.space_group_name_H-M   'P 1'
#
loop_
_entity.id
_entity.type
_entity.pdbx_description
1 polymer ?
#
loop_
_entity_poly.entity_id
_entity_poly.type
_entity_poly.pdbx_seq_one_letter_code
_entity_poly.pdbx_strand_id
1 'polypeptide(L)' 'MLGGAGSGVAEILRDKQFTVPMLSLGLPDNHIEHGLTNDMLAACGLDATGIHQAIKRAMQSQLAPILESA' A
#
# COMPACT_ATOMS: atom_id res chain seq x y z
N MET A 1 2.20 -1.83 -9.48
CA MET A 1 1.00 -1.03 -9.77
C MET A 1 1.29 -0.25 -11.05
N LEU A 2 0.56 -0.53 -12.14
CA LEU A 2 0.69 0.22 -13.38
C LEU A 2 -0.44 1.26 -13.43
N GLY A 3 -0.10 2.55 -13.55
CA GLY A 3 -1.04 3.61 -13.95
C GLY A 3 -2.19 3.97 -13.00
N GLY A 4 -2.04 3.75 -11.68
CA GLY A 4 -3.06 4.09 -10.68
C GLY A 4 -2.81 5.43 -9.97
N ALA A 5 -3.71 5.84 -9.07
CA ALA A 5 -3.53 7.05 -8.27
C ALA A 5 -2.22 7.04 -7.46
N GLY A 6 -1.86 5.87 -6.90
CA GLY A 6 -0.61 5.68 -6.19
C GLY A 6 0.64 5.84 -7.07
N SER A 7 0.60 5.50 -8.36
CA SER A 7 1.73 5.74 -9.25
C SER A 7 1.89 7.22 -9.57
N GLY A 8 0.79 7.96 -9.76
CA GLY A 8 0.86 9.42 -9.96
C GLY A 8 1.45 10.17 -8.75
N VAL A 9 1.09 9.76 -7.53
CA VAL A 9 1.72 10.31 -6.31
C VAL A 9 3.22 9.96 -6.27
N ALA A 10 3.58 8.70 -6.55
CA ALA A 10 4.98 8.27 -6.55
C ALA A 10 5.82 9.00 -7.62
N GLU A 11 5.24 9.29 -8.78
CA GLU A 11 5.88 10.07 -9.85
C GLU A 11 6.17 11.50 -9.39
N ILE A 12 5.19 12.20 -8.80
CA ILE A 12 5.41 13.56 -8.28
C ILE A 12 6.46 13.58 -7.17
N LEU A 13 6.42 12.62 -6.24
CA LEU A 13 7.42 12.52 -5.18
C LEU A 13 8.82 12.30 -5.75
N ARG A 14 8.94 11.46 -6.78
CA ARG A 14 10.20 11.21 -7.50
C ARG A 14 10.69 12.46 -8.22
N ASP A 15 9.83 13.15 -8.97
CA ASP A 15 10.16 14.36 -9.72
C ASP A 15 10.61 15.50 -8.80
N LYS A 16 10.04 15.56 -7.60
CA LYS A 16 10.42 16.52 -6.54
C LYS A 16 11.58 16.05 -5.66
N GLN A 17 12.16 14.88 -5.95
CA GLN A 17 13.27 14.29 -5.20
C GLN A 17 12.98 14.08 -3.70
N PHE A 18 11.70 13.90 -3.35
CA PHE A 18 11.30 13.56 -1.99
C PHE A 18 11.51 12.07 -1.76
N THR A 19 12.37 11.74 -0.80
CA THR A 19 12.54 10.37 -0.31
C THR A 19 11.71 10.21 0.95
N VAL A 20 10.48 9.73 0.80
CA VAL A 20 9.57 9.45 1.91
C VAL A 20 9.10 7.99 1.89
N PRO A 21 8.91 7.38 3.07
CA PRO A 21 8.18 6.13 3.21
C PRO A 21 6.83 6.18 2.48
N MET A 22 6.58 5.27 1.55
CA MET A 22 5.31 5.19 0.83
C MET A 22 4.84 3.74 0.76
N LEU A 23 3.56 3.53 1.09
CA LEU A 23 2.84 2.28 0.91
C LEU A 23 1.69 2.52 -0.07
N SER A 24 1.68 1.81 -1.19
CA SER A 24 0.59 1.86 -2.16
C SER A 24 -0.29 0.62 -2.04
N LEU A 25 -1.57 0.82 -1.75
CA LEU A 25 -2.59 -0.23 -1.66
C LEU A 25 -3.60 -0.04 -2.80
N GLY A 26 -3.94 -1.14 -3.46
CA GLY A 26 -4.88 -1.12 -4.57
C GLY A 26 -5.26 -2.53 -5.00
N LEU A 27 -6.17 -2.62 -5.97
CA LEU A 27 -6.63 -3.91 -6.47
C LEU A 27 -5.50 -4.65 -7.21
N PRO A 28 -5.45 -5.99 -7.09
CA PRO A 28 -4.52 -6.80 -7.85
C PRO A 28 -4.82 -6.73 -9.35
N ASP A 29 -3.80 -6.95 -10.17
CA ASP A 29 -3.89 -7.00 -11.63
C ASP A 29 -4.45 -8.35 -12.12
N ASN A 30 -5.50 -8.84 -11.47
CA ASN A 30 -6.17 -10.10 -11.74
C ASN A 30 -7.69 -9.90 -11.62
N HIS A 31 -8.47 -10.72 -12.32
CA HIS A 31 -9.91 -10.74 -12.10
C HIS A 31 -10.25 -11.24 -10.69
N ILE A 32 -11.14 -10.50 -10.02
CA ILE A 32 -11.71 -10.84 -8.71
C ILE A 32 -13.11 -11.40 -8.96
N GLU A 33 -13.44 -12.52 -8.31
CA GLU A 33 -14.78 -13.09 -8.40
C GLU A 33 -15.85 -12.07 -7.97
N HIS A 34 -16.95 -12.02 -8.72
CA HIS A 34 -18.05 -11.12 -8.40
C HIS A 34 -18.71 -11.53 -7.09
N GLY A 35 -18.90 -10.56 -6.21
CA GLY A 35 -19.58 -10.73 -4.94
C GLY A 35 -20.04 -9.38 -4.41
N LEU A 36 -20.35 -9.32 -3.11
CA LEU A 36 -20.60 -8.05 -2.45
C LEU A 36 -19.30 -7.24 -2.42
N THR A 37 -19.40 -5.93 -2.58
CA THR A 37 -18.23 -5.03 -2.61
C THR A 37 -17.33 -5.21 -1.40
N ASN A 38 -17.90 -5.37 -0.21
CA ASN A 38 -17.12 -5.59 1.01
C ASN A 38 -16.33 -6.89 0.99
N ASP A 39 -16.92 -7.97 0.47
CA ASP A 39 -16.26 -9.27 0.38
C ASP A 39 -15.12 -9.24 -0.64
N MET A 40 -15.34 -8.57 -1.78
CA MET A 40 -14.31 -8.35 -2.80
C MET A 40 -13.14 -7.51 -2.28
N LEU A 41 -13.43 -6.45 -1.52
CA LEU A 41 -12.40 -5.61 -0.90
C LEU A 41 -11.65 -6.37 0.20
N ALA A 42 -12.36 -7.12 1.05
CA ALA A 42 -11.74 -7.96 2.08
C ALA A 42 -10.85 -9.06 1.47
N ALA A 43 -11.28 -9.69 0.37
CA ALA A 43 -10.47 -10.66 -0.37
C ALA A 43 -9.16 -10.04 -0.90
N CYS A 44 -9.17 -8.74 -1.22
CA CYS A 44 -7.98 -7.99 -1.62
C CYS A 44 -7.21 -7.37 -0.45
N GLY A 45 -7.66 -7.56 0.80
CA GLY A 45 -7.08 -6.90 1.98
C GLY A 45 -7.26 -5.36 1.99
N LEU A 46 -8.25 -4.86 1.26
CA LEU A 46 -8.62 -3.44 1.17
C LEU A 46 -9.79 -3.08 2.10
N ASP A 47 -10.15 -3.98 3.01
CA ASP A 47 -11.04 -3.68 4.13
C ASP A 47 -10.27 -2.99 5.27
N ALA A 48 -10.98 -2.52 6.29
CA ALA A 48 -10.38 -1.83 7.43
C ALA A 48 -9.29 -2.68 8.12
N THR A 49 -9.52 -3.99 8.26
CA THR A 49 -8.57 -4.90 8.90
C THR A 49 -7.31 -5.08 8.06
N GLY A 50 -7.48 -5.33 6.76
CA GLY A 50 -6.37 -5.52 5.82
C GLY A 50 -5.51 -4.26 5.68
N ILE A 51 -6.12 -3.08 5.58
CA ILE A 51 -5.40 -1.80 5.53
C ILE A 51 -4.58 -1.58 6.81
N HIS A 52 -5.19 -1.81 7.98
CA HIS A 52 -4.47 -1.67 9.26
C HIS A 52 -3.26 -2.61 9.35
N GLN A 53 -3.42 -3.87 8.95
CA GLN A 53 -2.31 -4.83 8.93
C GLN A 53 -1.22 -4.43 7.93
N ALA A 54 -1.59 -3.93 6.75
CA ALA A 54 -0.64 -3.49 5.74
C ALA A 54 0.20 -2.31 6.25
N ILE A 55 -0.44 -1.32 6.90
CA ILE A 55 0.24 -0.18 7.54
C ILE A 55 1.20 -0.68 8.63
N LYS A 56 0.73 -1.55 9.52
CA LYS A 56 1.56 -2.08 10.61
C LYS A 56 2.82 -2.79 10.09
N ARG A 57 2.67 -3.63 9.06
CA ARG A 57 3.80 -4.32 8.40
C ARG A 57 4.76 -3.34 7.74
N ALA A 58 4.23 -2.33 7.04
CA ALA A 58 5.06 -1.31 6.40
C ALA A 58 5.87 -0.51 7.43
N MET A 59 5.25 -0.11 8.54
CA MET A 59 5.93 0.57 9.64
C MET A 59 7.04 -0.30 10.24
N GLN A 60 6.79 -1.58 10.49
CA GLN A 60 7.81 -2.50 11.02
C GLN A 60 9.02 -2.63 10.10
N SER A 61 8.81 -2.72 8.78
CA SER A 61 9.88 -2.81 7.78
C SER A 61 10.69 -1.51 7.68
N GLN A 62 10.03 -0.36 7.82
CA GLN A 62 10.64 0.96 7.72
C GLN A 62 11.36 1.40 9.02
N LEU A 63 10.95 0.89 10.19
CA LEU A 63 11.57 1.19 11.49
C LEU A 63 12.75 0.27 11.86
N ALA A 64 12.90 -0.89 11.22
CA ALA A 64 14.02 -1.80 11.47
C ALA A 64 15.42 -1.12 11.36
N PRO A 65 15.73 -0.35 10.29
CA PRO A 65 17.04 0.31 10.19
C PRO A 65 17.22 1.50 11.15
N ILE A 66 16.13 2.07 11.69
CA ILE A 66 16.20 3.21 12.62
C ILE A 66 16.49 2.73 14.05
N LEU A 67 15.98 1.55 14.44
CA LEU A 67 16.15 0.98 15.78
C LEU A 67 17.48 0.24 15.97
N GLU A 68 18.11 -0.29 14.91
CA GLU A 68 19.46 -0.87 14.98
C GLU A 68 20.59 0.18 15.05
N SER A 69 20.23 1.46 14.87
CA SER A 69 21.16 2.60 14.86
C SER A 69 21.15 3.40 16.17
N ALA A 70 20.48 2.92 17.22
CA ALA A 70 20.36 3.56 18.55
C ALA A 70 20.89 2.64 19.65
#